data_AF-A0A3L5TTE4-F1
#
_entry.id   AF-A0A3L5TTE4-F1
#
_cell.length_a   1.000
_cell.length_b   1.000
_cell.length_c   1.000
_cell.angle_alpha   90.00
_cell.angle_beta   90.00
_cell.angle_gamma   90.00
#
_symmetry.space_group_name_H-M   'P 1'
#
loop_
_entity.id
_entity.type
_entity.pdbx_description
1 polymer ?
#
loop_
_entity_poly.entity_id
_entity_poly.type
_entity_poly.pdbx_seq_one_letter_code
_entity_poly.pdbx_strand_id
1 'polypeptide(L)'
;MHLETRFEMTRQIIRLNTLSITALFEVVEQQDIDSVKAILESHTVNVNSLNSERLTPLDVAVMTNNIPMAKLLLSYGAREILRIDSRSAKLDELVMDAEKRVVDLSAAILNASASSGSLSTTQQKENEKQLSHWEFRHKLLKRMKAGYDHA
;
A
#
# COMPACT_ATOMS: atom_id res chain seq x y z
N MET A 1 26.62 -29.35 11.63
CA MET A 1 25.44 -29.86 10.90
C MET A 1 24.11 -29.40 11.50
N HIS A 2 23.87 -29.51 12.83
CA HIS A 2 22.58 -29.10 13.45
C HIS A 2 22.29 -27.58 13.48
N LEU A 3 23.32 -26.72 13.41
CA LEU A 3 23.15 -25.26 13.42
C LEU A 3 22.71 -24.72 12.05
N GLU A 4 23.28 -25.23 10.95
CA GLU A 4 22.88 -24.91 9.58
C GLU A 4 21.36 -25.13 9.37
N THR A 5 20.85 -26.27 9.83
CA THR A 5 19.44 -26.66 9.66
C THR A 5 18.47 -25.74 10.39
N ARG A 6 18.86 -25.19 11.55
CA ARG A 6 18.04 -24.21 12.29
C ARG A 6 18.02 -22.85 11.61
N PHE A 7 19.15 -22.42 11.03
CA PHE A 7 19.21 -21.17 10.27
C PHE A 7 18.42 -21.26 8.96
N GLU A 8 18.47 -22.40 8.25
CA GLU A 8 17.67 -22.62 7.04
C GLU A 8 16.17 -22.66 7.35
N MET A 9 15.74 -23.38 8.39
CA MET A 9 14.33 -23.39 8.82
C MET A 9 13.82 -21.99 9.16
N THR A 10 14.62 -21.20 9.89
CA THR A 10 14.23 -19.83 10.28
C THR A 10 14.12 -18.91 9.05
N ARG A 11 15.04 -19.02 8.08
CA ARG A 11 14.96 -18.28 6.81
C ARG A 11 13.73 -18.67 5.99
N GLN A 12 13.37 -19.95 5.97
CA GLN A 12 12.21 -20.43 5.23
C GLN A 12 10.90 -19.96 5.87
N ILE A 13 10.80 -19.97 7.20
CA ILE A 13 9.63 -19.43 7.94
C ILE A 13 9.46 -17.93 7.68
N ILE A 14 10.53 -17.14 7.77
CA ILE A 14 10.48 -15.70 7.50
C ILE A 14 10.03 -15.45 6.05
N ARG A 15 10.59 -16.19 5.09
CA ARG A 15 10.24 -16.06 3.67
C ARG A 15 8.76 -16.38 3.42
N LEU A 16 8.23 -17.46 3.99
CA LEU A 16 6.83 -17.84 3.85
C LEU A 16 5.90 -16.78 4.46
N ASN A 17 6.25 -16.23 5.62
CA ASN A 17 5.48 -15.17 6.26
C ASN A 17 5.45 -13.89 5.42
N THR A 18 6.61 -13.44 4.92
CA THR A 18 6.68 -12.26 4.03
C THR A 18 5.85 -12.45 2.76
N LEU A 19 5.90 -13.62 2.13
CA LEU A 19 5.09 -13.92 0.94
C LEU A 19 3.59 -13.89 1.26
N SER A 20 3.19 -14.41 2.42
CA SER A 20 1.78 -14.47 2.83
C SER A 20 1.24 -13.08 3.20
N ILE A 21 2.07 -12.21 3.79
CA ILE A 21 1.73 -10.80 4.03
C ILE A 21 1.54 -10.09 2.69
N THR A 22 2.50 -10.19 1.76
CA THR A 22 2.38 -9.57 0.44
C THR A 22 1.12 -10.04 -0.30
N ALA A 23 0.83 -11.34 -0.27
CA ALA A 23 -0.37 -11.90 -0.87
C ALA A 23 -1.65 -11.33 -0.25
N LEU A 24 -1.71 -11.18 1.08
CA LEU A 24 -2.85 -10.56 1.77
C LEU A 24 -3.08 -9.12 1.29
N PHE A 25 -2.03 -8.32 1.15
CA PHE A 25 -2.17 -6.95 0.65
C PHE A 25 -2.66 -6.90 -0.79
N GLU A 26 -2.14 -7.76 -1.66
CA GLU A 26 -2.54 -7.84 -3.06
C GLU A 26 -4.05 -8.13 -3.20
N VAL A 27 -4.57 -9.14 -2.49
CA VAL A 27 -6.00 -9.47 -2.58
C VAL A 27 -6.91 -8.41 -1.93
N VAL A 28 -6.42 -7.69 -0.92
CA VAL A 28 -7.14 -6.55 -0.33
C VAL A 28 -7.22 -5.38 -1.31
N GLU A 29 -6.12 -5.07 -2.01
CA GLU A 29 -6.08 -4.04 -3.06
C GLU A 29 -6.98 -4.40 -4.24
N GLN A 30 -7.02 -5.67 -4.62
CA GLN A 30 -7.92 -6.22 -5.65
C GLN A 30 -9.39 -6.29 -5.19
N GLN A 31 -9.68 -6.00 -3.92
CA GLN A 31 -11.02 -6.08 -3.33
C GLN A 31 -11.63 -7.48 -3.36
N ASP A 32 -10.80 -8.52 -3.41
CA ASP A 32 -11.23 -9.92 -3.46
C ASP A 32 -11.50 -10.45 -2.05
N ILE A 33 -12.78 -10.36 -1.64
CA ILE A 33 -13.26 -10.76 -0.32
C ILE A 33 -13.04 -12.25 -0.04
N ASP A 34 -13.22 -13.11 -1.05
CA ASP A 34 -13.15 -14.56 -0.87
C ASP A 34 -11.70 -15.01 -0.72
N SER A 35 -10.80 -14.45 -1.52
CA SER A 35 -9.36 -14.70 -1.37
C SER A 35 -8.82 -14.17 -0.04
N VAL A 36 -9.29 -13.00 0.43
CA VAL A 36 -8.92 -12.49 1.76
C VAL A 36 -9.36 -13.44 2.88
N LYS A 37 -10.59 -13.96 2.82
CA LYS A 37 -11.04 -14.97 3.78
C LYS A 37 -10.14 -16.20 3.79
N ALA A 38 -9.86 -16.77 2.61
CA ALA A 38 -9.03 -17.96 2.49
C ALA A 38 -7.65 -17.77 3.11
N ILE A 39 -7.02 -16.61 2.91
CA ILE A 39 -5.72 -16.29 3.49
C ILE A 39 -5.81 -16.13 5.01
N LEU A 40 -6.81 -15.41 5.53
CA LEU A 40 -6.97 -15.18 6.96
C LEU A 40 -7.34 -16.45 7.73
N GLU A 41 -8.12 -17.35 7.12
CA GLU A 41 -8.47 -18.67 7.66
C GLU A 41 -7.28 -19.63 7.74
N SER A 42 -6.21 -19.39 6.98
CA SER A 42 -4.97 -20.18 7.11
C SER A 42 -4.24 -19.96 8.45
N HIS A 43 -4.61 -18.92 9.22
CA HIS A 43 -4.00 -18.52 10.50
C HIS A 43 -2.48 -18.24 10.49
N THR A 44 -1.86 -18.21 9.31
CA THR A 44 -0.42 -17.96 9.17
C THR A 44 -0.06 -16.48 9.11
N VAL A 45 -1.03 -15.62 8.81
CA VAL A 45 -0.82 -14.19 8.58
C VAL A 45 -1.41 -13.38 9.73
N ASN A 46 -0.59 -12.49 10.29
CA ASN A 46 -1.09 -11.48 11.21
C ASN A 46 -1.86 -10.41 10.41
N VAL A 47 -3.16 -10.30 10.63
CA VAL A 47 -4.06 -9.30 9.99
C VAL A 47 -3.68 -7.84 10.27
N ASN A 48 -2.84 -7.60 11.28
CA ASN A 48 -2.31 -6.27 11.63
C ASN A 48 -0.88 -6.06 11.12
N SER A 49 -0.37 -6.94 10.25
CA SER A 49 0.93 -6.77 9.61
C SER A 49 0.97 -5.50 8.79
N LEU A 50 2.16 -4.89 8.71
CA LEU A 50 2.38 -3.70 7.91
C LEU A 50 2.99 -4.07 6.57
N ASN A 51 2.55 -3.40 5.50
CA ASN A 51 3.24 -3.45 4.21
C ASN A 51 4.48 -2.51 4.20
N SER A 52 5.14 -2.42 3.05
CA SER A 52 6.28 -1.51 2.82
C SER A 52 5.93 -0.03 3.02
N GLU A 53 4.66 0.36 2.91
CA GLU A 53 4.17 1.72 3.15
C GLU A 53 3.78 1.99 4.61
N ARG A 54 4.00 1.00 5.50
CA ARG A 54 3.58 1.03 6.90
C ARG A 54 2.06 1.12 7.11
N LEU A 55 1.29 0.56 6.16
CA LEU A 55 -0.16 0.45 6.24
C LEU A 55 -0.57 -0.95 6.68
N THR A 56 -1.65 -1.05 7.42
CA THR A 56 -2.34 -2.34 7.67
C THR A 56 -3.29 -2.68 6.52
N PRO A 57 -3.71 -3.95 6.38
CA PRO A 57 -4.79 -4.33 5.48
C PRO A 57 -6.07 -3.49 5.71
N LEU A 58 -6.38 -3.15 6.97
CA LEU A 58 -7.54 -2.33 7.31
C LEU A 58 -7.40 -0.90 6.79
N ASP A 59 -6.20 -0.30 6.88
CA ASP A 59 -5.95 1.03 6.33
C ASP A 59 -6.19 1.06 4.82
N VAL A 60 -5.72 0.04 4.09
CA VAL A 60 -5.95 -0.07 2.63
C VAL A 60 -7.44 -0.20 2.30
N ALA A 61 -8.18 -1.02 3.04
CA ALA A 61 -9.63 -1.16 2.86
C ALA A 61 -10.40 0.15 3.12
N VAL A 62 -9.98 0.92 4.12
CA VAL A 62 -10.56 2.24 4.43
C VAL A 62 -10.22 3.26 3.35
N MET A 63 -8.96 3.32 2.90
CA MET A 63 -8.51 4.24 1.85
C MET A 63 -9.21 4.02 0.51
N THR A 64 -9.53 2.75 0.19
CA THR A 64 -10.29 2.37 -1.00
C THR A 64 -11.80 2.49 -0.83
N ASN A 65 -12.28 2.92 0.35
CA ASN A 65 -13.70 3.01 0.71
C ASN A 65 -14.43 1.65 0.57
N ASN A 66 -13.73 0.54 0.78
CA ASN A 66 -14.28 -0.80 0.70
C ASN A 66 -14.81 -1.25 2.08
N ILE A 67 -16.04 -0.81 2.39
CA ILE A 67 -16.72 -1.10 3.66
C ILE A 67 -16.85 -2.62 3.92
N PRO A 68 -17.24 -3.47 2.95
CA PRO A 68 -17.28 -4.92 3.15
C PRO A 68 -15.93 -5.52 3.57
N MET A 69 -14.84 -5.11 2.90
CA MET A 69 -13.49 -5.56 3.22
C MET A 69 -13.06 -5.10 4.60
N ALA A 70 -13.34 -3.85 4.96
CA ALA A 70 -13.03 -3.32 6.28
C ALA A 70 -13.77 -4.10 7.39
N LYS A 71 -15.06 -4.39 7.19
CA LYS A 71 -15.85 -5.23 8.12
C LYS A 71 -15.28 -6.63 8.27
N LEU A 72 -14.87 -7.25 7.17
CA LEU A 72 -14.24 -8.56 7.19
C LEU A 72 -12.93 -8.54 8.00
N LEU A 73 -12.04 -7.60 7.71
CA LEU A 73 -10.76 -7.50 8.42
C LEU A 73 -10.98 -7.24 9.92
N LEU A 74 -11.94 -6.39 10.29
CA LEU A 74 -12.34 -6.16 11.68
C LEU A 74 -12.86 -7.44 12.35
N SER A 75 -13.66 -8.27 11.66
CA SER A 75 -14.14 -9.53 12.23
C SER A 75 -13.03 -10.54 12.49
N TYR A 76 -11.91 -10.45 11.77
CA TYR A 76 -10.69 -11.23 12.02
C TYR A 76 -9.71 -10.58 13.00
N GLY A 77 -10.13 -9.52 13.71
CA GLY A 77 -9.31 -8.89 14.75
C GLY A 77 -8.30 -7.85 14.23
N ALA A 78 -8.53 -7.30 13.04
CA ALA A 78 -7.84 -6.08 12.64
C ALA A 78 -8.16 -4.97 13.63
N ARG A 79 -7.13 -4.26 14.07
CA ARG A 79 -7.24 -3.14 15.00
C ARG A 79 -7.02 -1.85 14.22
N GLU A 80 -7.78 -0.85 14.59
CA GLU A 80 -7.57 0.51 14.14
C GLU A 80 -6.28 1.03 14.78
N ILE A 81 -5.14 0.93 14.08
CA ILE A 81 -3.83 1.31 14.64
C ILE A 81 -3.64 2.82 14.65
N LEU A 82 -4.34 3.54 13.78
CA LEU A 82 -4.30 4.98 13.71
C LEU A 82 -5.14 5.60 14.84
N ARG A 83 -4.48 6.00 15.94
CA ARG A 83 -5.04 6.98 16.88
C ARG A 83 -5.40 8.25 16.09
N ILE A 84 -6.54 8.86 16.39
CA ILE A 84 -7.06 10.09 15.78
C ILE A 84 -5.93 11.12 15.50
N ASP A 85 -5.09 11.46 16.47
CA ASP A 85 -4.01 12.44 16.26
C ASP A 85 -2.88 11.95 15.31
N SER A 86 -2.58 10.65 15.33
CA SER A 86 -1.61 10.03 14.41
C SER A 86 -2.16 9.84 12.99
N ARG A 87 -3.49 9.78 12.83
CA ARG A 87 -4.15 9.66 11.53
C ARG A 87 -4.02 10.93 10.71
N SER A 88 -4.25 12.10 11.31
CA SER A 88 -4.04 13.39 10.64
C SER A 88 -2.60 13.53 10.17
N ALA A 89 -1.64 13.31 11.09
CA ALA A 89 -0.23 13.43 10.78
C ALA A 89 0.23 12.42 9.70
N LYS A 90 -0.32 11.20 9.70
CA LYS A 90 -0.02 10.21 8.67
C LYS A 90 -0.64 10.57 7.31
N LEU A 91 -1.87 11.10 7.31
CA LEU A 91 -2.50 11.63 6.10
C LEU A 91 -1.68 12.80 5.53
N ASP A 92 -1.14 13.68 6.38
CA ASP A 92 -0.24 14.75 5.98
C ASP A 92 1.02 14.22 5.30
N GLU A 93 1.69 13.25 5.92
CA GLU A 93 2.89 12.60 5.35
C GLU A 93 2.59 11.97 3.98
N LEU A 94 1.49 11.23 3.86
CA LEU A 94 1.10 10.56 2.62
C LEU A 94 0.72 11.55 1.51
N VAL A 95 0.03 12.66 1.86
CA VAL A 95 -0.27 13.74 0.92
C VAL A 95 1.03 14.34 0.40
N MET A 96 1.98 14.67 1.28
CA MET A 96 3.28 15.25 0.89
C MET A 96 4.11 14.30 0.01
N ASP A 97 4.16 13.00 0.33
CA ASP A 97 4.88 12.02 -0.50
C ASP A 97 4.26 11.88 -1.89
N ALA A 98 2.93 11.83 -1.97
CA ALA A 98 2.21 11.77 -3.23
C ALA A 98 2.43 13.05 -4.08
N GLU A 99 2.38 14.24 -3.46
CA GLU A 99 2.69 15.52 -4.13
C GLU A 99 4.10 15.52 -4.71
N LYS A 100 5.07 15.11 -3.90
CA LYS A 100 6.47 15.06 -4.33
C LYS A 100 6.64 14.16 -5.55
N ARG A 101 6.03 12.97 -5.54
CA ARG A 101 6.10 12.03 -6.68
C ARG A 101 5.43 12.57 -7.94
N VAL A 102 4.30 13.27 -7.79
CA VAL A 102 3.66 13.96 -8.93
C VAL A 102 4.59 15.01 -9.53
N VAL A 103 5.24 15.83 -8.68
CA VAL A 103 6.19 16.86 -9.13
C VAL A 103 7.41 16.23 -9.80
N ASP A 104 8.02 15.23 -9.18
CA ASP A 104 9.22 14.55 -9.69
C ASP A 104 8.96 13.87 -11.04
N LEU A 105 7.82 13.17 -11.17
CA LEU A 105 7.41 12.52 -12.43
C LEU A 105 7.07 13.54 -13.52
N SER A 106 6.39 14.63 -13.18
CA SER A 106 6.09 15.71 -14.12
C SER A 106 7.37 16.36 -14.66
N ALA A 107 8.33 16.65 -13.76
CA ALA A 107 9.62 17.22 -14.14
C ALA A 107 10.42 16.24 -15.02
N ALA A 108 10.41 14.94 -14.71
CA ALA A 108 11.07 13.92 -15.51
C ALA A 108 10.49 13.84 -16.93
N ILE A 109 9.16 13.88 -17.10
CA ILE A 109 8.49 13.87 -18.40
C ILE A 109 8.82 15.15 -19.20
N LEU A 110 8.81 16.32 -18.57
CA LEU A 110 9.12 17.59 -19.23
C LEU A 110 10.59 17.65 -19.69
N ASN A 111 11.53 17.25 -18.84
CA ASN A 111 12.96 17.24 -19.17
C ASN A 111 13.30 16.22 -20.27
N ALA A 112 12.59 15.08 -20.30
CA ALA A 112 12.66 14.08 -21.35
C ALA A 112 12.19 14.62 -22.71
N SER A 113 11.20 15.51 -22.70
CA SER A 113 10.66 16.10 -23.92
C SER A 113 11.50 17.27 -24.44
N ALA A 114 12.25 17.95 -23.56
CA ALA A 114 13.12 19.08 -23.90
C ALA A 114 14.53 18.67 -24.34
N SER A 115 15.00 17.51 -23.89
CA SER A 115 16.29 16.94 -24.28
C SER A 115 16.06 15.94 -25.41
N SER A 116 16.60 16.17 -26.61
CA SER A 116 16.57 15.21 -27.73
C SER A 116 17.34 13.89 -27.47
N GLY A 117 17.51 13.49 -26.21
CA GLY A 117 18.22 12.30 -25.74
C GLY A 117 17.27 11.22 -25.24
N SER A 118 17.02 10.23 -26.10
CA SER A 118 16.61 8.84 -25.83
C SER A 118 16.14 8.48 -24.41
N LEU A 119 14.92 8.87 -24.04
CA LEU A 119 14.08 7.98 -23.25
C LEU A 119 13.34 7.06 -24.22
N SER A 120 13.42 5.75 -24.00
CA SER A 120 12.61 4.80 -24.75
C SER A 120 11.14 5.21 -24.63
N THR A 121 10.41 5.23 -25.74
CA THR A 121 8.96 5.53 -25.77
C THR A 121 8.17 4.67 -24.77
N THR A 122 8.70 3.49 -24.42
CA THR A 122 8.18 2.62 -23.36
C THR A 122 8.36 3.22 -21.96
N GLN A 123 9.51 3.82 -21.65
CA GLN A 123 9.79 4.44 -20.35
C GLN A 123 8.95 5.71 -20.15
N GLN A 124 8.72 6.46 -21.23
CA GLN A 124 7.85 7.65 -21.19
C GLN A 124 6.40 7.27 -20.86
N LYS A 125 5.85 6.24 -21.52
CA LYS A 125 4.50 5.73 -21.24
C LYS A 125 4.37 5.17 -19.82
N GLU A 126 5.41 4.52 -19.30
CA GLU A 126 5.41 4.05 -17.92
C GLU A 126 5.40 5.22 -16.94
N ASN A 127 6.20 6.25 -17.17
CA ASN A 127 6.21 7.45 -16.33
C ASN A 127 4.86 8.17 -16.36
N GLU A 128 4.18 8.24 -17.50
CA GLU A 128 2.83 8.80 -17.64
C GLU A 128 1.77 8.00 -16.85
N LYS A 129 1.84 6.66 -16.89
CA LYS A 129 0.97 5.80 -16.07
C LYS A 129 1.22 6.01 -14.58
N GLN A 130 2.48 6.03 -14.18
CA GLN A 130 2.88 6.31 -12.80
C GLN A 130 2.37 7.68 -12.38
N LEU A 131 2.51 8.70 -13.22
CA LEU A 131 2.02 10.05 -12.93
C LEU A 131 0.50 10.03 -12.69
N SER A 132 -0.27 9.44 -13.59
CA SER A 132 -1.73 9.33 -13.45
C SER A 132 -2.14 8.61 -12.16
N HIS A 133 -1.44 7.53 -11.81
CA HIS A 133 -1.65 6.81 -10.55
C HIS A 133 -1.36 7.71 -9.33
N TRP A 134 -0.23 8.41 -9.32
CA TRP A 134 0.16 9.30 -8.21
C TRP A 134 -0.73 10.54 -8.10
N GLU A 135 -1.22 11.10 -9.20
CA GLU A 135 -2.21 12.19 -9.22
C GLU A 135 -3.55 11.76 -8.62
N PHE A 136 -4.04 10.58 -9.01
CA PHE A 136 -5.25 10.02 -8.42
C PHE A 136 -5.08 9.79 -6.92
N ARG A 137 -3.96 9.17 -6.52
CA ARG A 137 -3.62 8.91 -5.13
C ARG A 137 -3.54 10.21 -4.32
N HIS A 138 -2.87 11.23 -4.85
CA HIS A 138 -2.79 12.55 -4.22
C HIS A 138 -4.17 13.19 -4.01
N LYS A 139 -5.00 13.21 -5.06
CA LYS A 139 -6.36 13.76 -4.99
C LYS A 139 -7.23 13.02 -3.97
N LEU A 140 -7.12 11.70 -3.92
CA LEU A 140 -7.83 10.86 -2.96
C LEU A 140 -7.39 11.19 -1.52
N LEU A 141 -6.09 11.24 -1.27
CA LEU A 141 -5.52 11.55 0.05
C LEU A 141 -5.93 12.95 0.52
N LYS A 142 -5.92 13.95 -0.37
CA LYS A 142 -6.42 15.29 -0.05
C LYS A 142 -7.90 15.30 0.32
N ARG A 143 -8.73 14.53 -0.39
CA ARG A 143 -10.17 14.41 -0.07
C ARG A 143 -10.39 13.70 1.26
N MET A 144 -9.63 12.65 1.55
CA MET A 144 -9.69 11.93 2.83
C MET A 144 -9.30 12.86 3.98
N LYS A 145 -8.22 13.64 3.82
CA LYS A 145 -7.83 14.66 4.80
C LYS A 145 -8.93 15.71 5.00
N ALA A 146 -9.47 16.26 3.92
CA ALA A 146 -10.54 17.26 4.02
C ALA A 146 -11.78 16.70 4.75
N GLY A 147 -12.19 15.46 4.47
CA GLY A 147 -13.29 14.82 5.21
C GLY A 147 -12.98 14.58 6.68
N TYR A 148 -11.69 14.42 7.02
CA TYR A 148 -11.21 14.25 8.40
C TYR A 148 -11.18 15.57 9.18
N ASP A 149 -10.67 16.65 8.59
CA ASP A 149 -10.56 17.97 9.24
C ASP A 149 -11.93 18.62 9.55
N HIS A 150 -13.00 18.17 8.88
CA HIS A 150 -14.36 18.72 9.01
C HIS A 150 -15.33 17.81 9.80
N ALA A 151 -14.85 16.68 10.34
CA ALA A 151 -15.63 15.74 11.16
C ALA A 151 -15.46 16.03 12.66
#